data_AF-A0A2T4JM94-F1
#
_entry.id   AF-A0A2T4JM94-F1
#
_cell.length_a   1.000
_cell.length_b   1.000
_cell.length_c   1.000
_cell.angle_alpha   90.00
_cell.angle_beta   90.00
_cell.angle_gamma   90.00
#
_symmetry.space_group_name_H-M   'P 1'
#
loop_
_entity.id
_entity.type
_entity.pdbx_description
1 polymer ?
#
loop_
_entity_poly.entity_id
_entity_poly.type
_entity_poly.pdbx_seq_one_letter_code
_entity_poly.pdbx_strand_id
1 'polypeptide(L)' 'PGTMQLYELARGLSARIGFDLSQASAGGGSDGNFTGAMGVPTLDSIGVRGKGLHTLDEHIRIDSLAERARLAAGLLTRIS' A
#
# COMPACT_ATOMS: atom_id res chain seq x y z
N PRO A 1 2.24 16.37 -5.26
CA PRO A 1 3.60 16.30 -4.67
C PRO A 1 3.69 15.38 -3.45
N GLY A 2 2.85 15.58 -2.43
CA GLY A 2 2.90 14.81 -1.18
C GLY A 2 2.70 13.30 -1.35
N THR A 3 1.74 12.85 -2.17
CA THR A 3 1.53 11.42 -2.43
C THR A 3 2.77 10.74 -3.00
N MET A 4 3.48 11.39 -3.93
CA MET A 4 4.71 10.83 -4.50
C MET A 4 5.84 10.79 -3.48
N GLN A 5 5.96 11.77 -2.58
CA GLN A 5 6.93 11.72 -1.48
C GLN A 5 6.64 10.56 -0.53
N LEU A 6 5.36 10.35 -0.21
CA LEU A 6 4.90 9.23 0.60
C LEU A 6 5.16 7.88 -0.09
N TYR A 7 4.93 7.79 -1.40
CA TYR A 7 5.28 6.62 -2.22
C TYR A 7 6.78 6.32 -2.17
N GLU A 8 7.64 7.32 -2.34
CA GLU A 8 9.10 7.14 -2.28
C GLU A 8 9.57 6.65 -0.91
N LEU A 9 8.99 7.16 0.17
CA LEU A 9 9.24 6.66 1.53
C LEU A 9 8.83 5.18 1.66
N ALA A 10 7.64 4.83 1.18
CA ALA A 10 7.15 3.46 1.19
C ALA A 10 8.01 2.52 0.33
N ARG A 11 8.47 2.98 -0.82
CA ARG A 11 9.36 2.25 -1.73
C ARG A 11 10.69 1.94 -1.06
N GLY A 12 11.32 2.94 -0.43
CA GLY A 12 12.56 2.75 0.32
C GLY A 12 12.41 1.81 1.51
N LEU A 13 11.27 1.85 2.21
CA LEU A 13 10.94 0.88 3.26
C LEU A 13 10.79 -0.54 2.71
N SER A 14 10.03 -0.69 1.63
CA SER A 14 9.77 -1.97 0.98
C SER A 14 11.07 -2.65 0.54
N ALA A 15 11.98 -1.88 -0.08
CA ALA A 15 13.29 -2.37 -0.48
C ALA A 15 14.10 -2.92 0.71
N ARG A 16 14.07 -2.25 1.86
CA ARG A 16 14.73 -2.74 3.10
C ARG A 16 14.07 -3.98 3.69
N ILE A 17 12.75 -4.14 3.50
CA ILE A 17 12.01 -5.33 3.95
C ILE A 17 12.27 -6.51 3.00
N GLY A 18 12.69 -6.25 1.77
CA GLY A 18 13.07 -7.27 0.78
C GLY A 18 12.07 -7.43 -0.37
N PHE A 19 11.27 -6.40 -0.68
CA PHE A 19 10.37 -6.45 -1.84
C PHE A 19 10.29 -5.12 -2.59
N ASP A 20 9.97 -5.21 -3.88
CA ASP A 20 9.72 -4.04 -4.72
C ASP A 20 8.26 -3.60 -4.62
N LEU A 21 8.06 -2.29 -4.46
CA LEU A 21 6.73 -1.68 -4.37
C LEU A 21 6.39 -0.98 -5.68
N SER A 22 5.55 -1.62 -6.48
CA SER A 22 5.01 -1.03 -7.71
C SER A 22 3.81 -0.13 -7.45
N GLN A 23 3.57 0.81 -8.35
CA GLN A 23 2.33 1.58 -8.45
C GLN A 23 1.69 1.36 -9.84
N ALA A 24 0.37 1.45 -9.91
CA ALA A 24 -0.38 1.38 -11.16
C ALA A 24 -1.66 2.20 -11.03
N SER A 25 -2.20 2.63 -12.17
CA SER A 25 -3.59 3.12 -12.21
C SER A 25 -4.55 1.94 -12.04
N ALA A 26 -5.62 2.13 -11.27
CA ALA A 26 -6.70 1.17 -11.10
C ALA A 26 -8.01 1.78 -11.58
N GLY A 27 -8.89 0.95 -12.17
CA GLY A 27 -10.21 1.39 -12.65
C GLY A 27 -11.30 1.40 -11.56
N GLY A 28 -11.01 0.91 -10.36
CA GLY A 28 -11.91 0.91 -9.21
C GLY A 28 -11.75 2.15 -8.32
N GLY A 29 -12.38 2.13 -7.15
CA GLY A 29 -12.25 3.17 -6.12
C GLY A 29 -12.11 2.59 -4.72
N SER A 30 -11.58 3.40 -3.82
CA SER A 30 -11.40 3.10 -2.40
C SER A 30 -11.61 4.36 -1.55
N ASP A 31 -11.50 4.23 -0.23
CA ASP A 31 -11.53 5.38 0.68
C ASP A 31 -10.38 6.37 0.42
N GLY A 32 -9.31 5.90 -0.24
CA GLY A 32 -8.19 6.74 -0.65
C GLY A 32 -8.57 7.82 -1.66
N ASN A 33 -9.64 7.60 -2.45
CA ASN A 33 -10.14 8.62 -3.38
C ASN A 33 -10.67 9.86 -2.65
N PHE A 34 -11.36 9.67 -1.52
CA PHE A 34 -11.92 10.80 -0.76
C PHE A 34 -10.82 11.62 -0.10
N THR A 35 -9.86 10.97 0.56
CA THR A 35 -8.73 11.66 1.19
C THR A 35 -7.83 12.35 0.17
N GLY A 36 -7.59 11.70 -0.97
CA GLY A 36 -6.89 12.30 -2.10
C GLY A 36 -7.60 13.54 -2.66
N ALA A 37 -8.94 13.49 -2.80
CA ALA A 37 -9.74 14.63 -3.24
C ALA A 37 -9.70 15.82 -2.25
N MET A 38 -9.51 15.54 -0.96
CA MET A 38 -9.28 16.57 0.08
C MET A 38 -7.85 17.12 0.09
N GLY A 39 -6.97 16.66 -0.82
CA GLY A 39 -5.57 17.09 -0.89
C GLY A 39 -4.67 16.43 0.16
N VAL A 40 -5.19 15.44 0.90
CA VAL A 40 -4.39 14.66 1.86
C VAL A 40 -3.54 13.65 1.08
N PRO A 41 -2.21 13.62 1.28
CA PRO A 41 -1.36 12.59 0.69
C PRO A 41 -1.78 11.19 1.14
N THR A 42 -2.18 10.34 0.20
CA THR A 42 -2.69 9.01 0.49
C THR A 42 -2.01 7.95 -0.35
N LEU A 43 -1.54 6.88 0.31
CA LEU A 43 -1.25 5.61 -0.34
C LEU A 43 -2.41 4.66 -0.06
N ASP A 44 -2.91 4.05 -1.12
CA ASP A 44 -3.95 3.05 -1.05
C ASP A 44 -3.43 1.68 -1.51
N SER A 45 -4.18 0.60 -1.24
CA SER A 45 -3.86 -0.76 -1.64
C SER A 45 -2.53 -1.28 -1.06
N ILE A 46 -2.18 -0.83 0.15
CA ILE A 46 -0.97 -1.26 0.90
C ILE A 46 -1.17 -2.55 1.70
N GLY A 47 -2.33 -3.19 1.57
CA GLY A 47 -2.69 -4.43 2.26
C GLY A 47 -1.94 -5.67 1.76
N VAL A 48 -2.32 -6.82 2.33
CA VAL A 48 -1.77 -8.14 1.96
C VAL A 48 -1.89 -8.42 0.47
N ARG A 49 -0.95 -9.22 -0.04
CA ARG A 49 -0.99 -9.66 -1.45
C ARG A 49 -2.05 -10.74 -1.58
N GLY A 50 -2.76 -10.74 -2.70
CA GLY A 50 -3.82 -11.70 -2.97
C GLY A 50 -4.37 -11.56 -4.38
N LYS A 51 -5.37 -12.36 -4.70
CA LYS A 51 -6.10 -12.31 -5.98
C LYS A 51 -7.54 -12.75 -5.78
N GLY A 52 -8.36 -12.51 -6.81
CA GLY A 52 -9.75 -12.98 -6.85
C GLY A 52 -10.69 -12.16 -5.98
N LEU A 53 -10.39 -10.89 -5.72
CA LEU A 53 -11.26 -9.99 -4.95
C LEU A 53 -12.72 -10.12 -5.43
N HIS A 54 -13.65 -10.34 -4.49
CA HIS A 54 -15.08 -10.51 -4.76
C HIS A 54 -15.46 -11.79 -5.51
N THR A 55 -14.68 -12.86 -5.37
CA THR A 55 -14.98 -14.18 -5.95
C THR A 55 -14.88 -15.28 -4.89
N LEU A 56 -15.37 -16.48 -5.19
CA LEU A 56 -15.19 -17.65 -4.31
C LEU A 56 -13.74 -18.13 -4.24
N ASP A 57 -12.90 -17.72 -5.19
CA ASP A 57 -11.47 -18.03 -5.24
C ASP A 57 -10.60 -16.91 -4.63
N GLU A 58 -11.23 -15.96 -3.90
CA GLU A 58 -10.51 -14.90 -3.20
C GLU A 58 -9.54 -15.48 -2.18
N HIS A 59 -8.27 -15.08 -2.27
CA HIS A 59 -7.24 -15.57 -1.37
C HIS A 59 -6.11 -14.56 -1.19
N ILE A 60 -5.35 -14.75 -0.12
CA ILE A 60 -4.14 -14.00 0.18
C ILE A 60 -2.90 -14.90 0.11
N ARG A 61 -1.73 -14.29 -0.03
CA ARG A 61 -0.44 -14.96 0.21
C ARG A 61 -0.07 -14.81 1.68
N ILE A 62 0.03 -15.91 2.41
CA ILE A 62 0.26 -15.90 3.87
C ILE A 62 1.58 -15.22 4.24
N ASP A 63 2.64 -15.46 3.47
CA ASP A 63 3.95 -14.82 3.64
C ASP A 63 3.90 -13.29 3.53
N SER A 64 2.92 -12.74 2.81
CA SER A 64 2.74 -11.29 2.69
C SER A 64 2.22 -10.60 3.95
N LEU A 65 1.68 -11.35 4.92
CA LEU A 65 1.21 -10.78 6.20
C LEU A 65 2.34 -10.06 6.93
N ALA A 66 3.45 -10.76 7.15
CA ALA A 66 4.60 -10.21 7.86
C ALA A 66 5.29 -9.10 7.06
N GLU A 67 5.35 -9.25 5.74
CA GLU A 67 5.89 -8.24 4.82
C GLU A 67 5.12 -6.91 4.94
N ARG A 68 3.79 -6.95 4.82
CA ARG A 68 2.93 -5.76 4.84
C ARG A 68 2.78 -5.16 6.22
N ALA A 69 2.76 -5.98 7.28
CA ALA A 69 2.78 -5.49 8.65
C ALA A 69 4.03 -4.66 8.94
N ARG A 70 5.22 -5.11 8.48
CA ARG A 70 6.46 -4.34 8.61
C ARG A 70 6.42 -3.04 7.82
N LEU A 71 5.83 -3.03 6.62
CA LEU A 71 5.65 -1.80 5.85
C LEU A 71 4.76 -0.80 6.61
N ALA A 72 3.59 -1.24 7.09
CA ALA A 72 2.66 -0.39 7.82
C ALA A 72 3.29 0.20 9.10
N ALA A 73 3.93 -0.63 9.92
CA ALA A 73 4.66 -0.17 11.10
C ALA A 73 5.82 0.77 10.72
N GLY A 74 6.53 0.47 9.63
CA GLY A 74 7.61 1.30 9.12
C GLY A 74 7.15 2.69 8.69
N LEU A 75 5.98 2.79 8.06
CA LEU A 75 5.35 4.05 7.67
C LEU A 75 4.90 4.85 8.89
N LEU A 76 4.16 4.24 9.81
CA LEU A 76 3.69 4.90 11.04
C LEU A 76 4.83 5.48 11.90
N THR A 77 6.01 4.86 11.87
CA THR A 77 7.19 5.32 12.64
C THR A 77 8.03 6.38 11.93
N ARG A 78 7.71 6.72 10.67
CA ARG A 78 8.48 7.67 9.84
C ARG A 78 7.64 8.84 9.35
N ILE A 79 6.33 8.66 9.31
CA ILE A 79 5.35 9.71 9.09
C ILE A 79 4.96 10.20 10.49
N SER A 80 5.82 11.00 11.08
CA SER A 80 5.66 11.58 12.42
C SER A 80 6.14 13.02 12.40
#